data_AF-A0A972Z122-F1
#
_entry.id   AF-A0A972Z122-F1
#
_cell.length_a   1.000
_cell.length_b   1.000
_cell.length_c   1.000
_cell.angle_alpha   90.00
_cell.angle_beta   90.00
_cell.angle_gamma   90.00
#
_symmetry.space_group_name_H-M   'P 1'
#
loop_
_entity.id
_entity.type
_entity.pdbx_description
1 polymer ?
#
loop_
_entity_poly.entity_id
_entity_poly.type
_entity_poly.pdbx_seq_one_letter_code
_entity_poly.pdbx_strand_id
1 'polypeptide(L)'
;MTPTPALPSNVSGGTSLDLALRSVMVVEECEVWQRWERDLRRALARANDIAVELHFLDAPIEELTARMAARNHGLPQGTPCIDAGLVALRNGRIQRPDADQLALFDAPSEPSAIGRG
;
A
#
# COMPACT_ATOMS: atom_id res chain seq x y z
N MET A 1 15.44 -14.92 -24.48
CA MET A 1 14.97 -15.00 -23.07
C MET A 1 15.92 -14.20 -22.22
N THR A 2 15.54 -12.97 -21.87
CA THR A 2 16.20 -12.21 -20.81
C THR A 2 15.78 -12.80 -19.46
N PRO A 3 16.70 -13.03 -18.52
CA PRO A 3 16.36 -13.58 -17.22
C PRO A 3 15.49 -12.59 -16.44
N THR A 4 14.35 -13.07 -15.92
CA THR A 4 13.54 -12.34 -14.95
C THR A 4 14.39 -12.04 -13.72
N PRO A 5 14.59 -10.77 -13.32
CA PRO A 5 15.32 -10.46 -12.11
C PRO A 5 14.58 -11.07 -10.92
N ALA A 6 15.28 -11.92 -10.15
CA ALA A 6 14.75 -12.49 -8.94
C ALA A 6 14.48 -11.37 -7.92
N LEU A 7 13.26 -11.31 -7.42
CA LEU A 7 12.89 -10.44 -6.30
C LEU A 7 13.73 -10.84 -5.07
N PRO A 8 14.27 -9.88 -4.31
CA PRO A 8 14.95 -10.20 -3.06
C PRO A 8 13.96 -10.84 -2.06
N SER A 9 14.46 -11.79 -1.28
CA SER A 9 13.70 -12.74 -0.44
C SER A 9 12.88 -12.11 0.70
N ASN A 10 12.94 -10.79 0.87
CA ASN A 10 12.23 -9.99 1.86
C ASN A 10 11.15 -9.08 1.25
N VAL A 11 10.82 -9.24 -0.04
CA VAL A 11 9.72 -8.51 -0.69
C VAL A 11 8.49 -9.42 -0.73
N SER A 12 7.47 -9.10 0.07
CA SER A 12 6.14 -9.73 0.08
C SER A 12 5.44 -9.75 -1.31
N GLY A 13 6.01 -9.08 -2.32
CA GLY A 13 5.45 -8.91 -3.66
C GLY A 13 5.43 -10.15 -4.56
N GLY A 14 6.02 -11.28 -4.16
CA GLY A 14 5.96 -12.52 -4.94
C GLY A 14 4.53 -13.05 -5.09
N THR A 15 3.72 -12.94 -4.04
CA THR A 15 2.33 -13.41 -4.03
C THR A 15 1.38 -12.42 -4.71
N SER A 16 1.59 -11.11 -4.55
CA SER A 16 0.70 -10.11 -5.17
C SER A 16 0.82 -10.10 -6.70
N LEU A 17 2.04 -10.22 -7.23
CA LEU A 17 2.24 -10.30 -8.68
C LEU A 17 1.66 -11.59 -9.28
N ASP A 18 1.82 -12.74 -8.63
CA ASP A 18 1.23 -14.01 -9.10
C ASP A 18 -0.31 -13.93 -9.16
N LEU A 19 -0.95 -13.32 -8.16
CA LEU A 19 -2.39 -13.08 -8.17
C LEU A 19 -2.80 -12.11 -9.28
N ALA A 20 -2.07 -11.02 -9.46
CA ALA A 20 -2.35 -10.05 -10.52
C ALA A 20 -2.22 -10.66 -11.93
N LEU A 21 -1.21 -11.51 -12.15
CA LEU A 21 -1.04 -12.28 -13.39
C LEU A 21 -2.21 -13.22 -13.69
N ARG A 22 -2.96 -13.61 -12.66
CA ARG A 22 -4.20 -14.42 -12.77
C ARG A 22 -5.45 -13.55 -12.88
N SER A 23 -5.29 -12.26 -13.20
CA SER A 23 -6.38 -11.27 -13.31
C SER A 23 -7.16 -11.05 -12.01
N VAL A 24 -6.53 -11.29 -10.86
CA VAL A 24 -7.10 -10.94 -9.55
C VAL A 24 -6.72 -9.49 -9.24
N MET A 25 -7.69 -8.67 -8.85
CA MET A 25 -7.40 -7.34 -8.31
C MET A 25 -6.75 -7.48 -6.93
N VAL A 26 -5.57 -6.88 -6.77
CA VAL A 26 -4.79 -6.94 -5.53
C VAL A 26 -4.65 -5.54 -4.95
N VAL A 27 -4.93 -5.42 -3.66
CA VAL A 27 -4.67 -4.20 -2.89
C VAL A 27 -3.56 -4.48 -1.89
N GLU A 28 -2.43 -3.77 -2.02
CA GLU A 28 -1.33 -3.82 -1.05
C GLU A 28 -1.44 -2.65 -0.06
N GLU A 29 -2.04 -2.90 1.10
CA GLU A 29 -2.23 -1.89 2.15
C GLU A 29 -1.09 -1.85 3.18
N CYS A 30 -0.29 -2.92 3.28
CA CYS A 30 0.82 -3.04 4.22
C CYS A 30 2.17 -3.00 3.48
N GLU A 31 3.16 -2.32 4.07
CA GLU A 31 4.58 -2.43 3.69
C GLU A 31 5.02 -1.81 2.33
N VAL A 32 4.39 -0.71 1.88
CA VAL A 32 4.87 0.10 0.73
C VAL A 32 5.20 1.56 1.12
N TRP A 33 6.11 1.72 2.07
CA TRP A 33 6.35 2.97 2.80
C TRP A 33 7.36 3.86 2.09
N GLN A 34 8.32 3.25 1.41
CA GLN A 34 9.40 3.92 0.71
C GLN A 34 9.07 4.06 -0.77
N ARG A 35 9.62 5.10 -1.41
CA ARG A 35 9.46 5.31 -2.85
C ARG A 35 9.99 4.14 -3.66
N TRP A 36 11.16 3.60 -3.29
CA TRP A 36 11.78 2.50 -4.03
C TRP A 36 10.92 1.22 -4.00
N GLU A 37 10.16 0.98 -2.93
CA GLU A 37 9.23 -0.16 -2.81
C GLU A 37 8.06 -0.02 -3.80
N ARG A 38 7.53 1.21 -3.93
CA ARG A 38 6.47 1.55 -4.90
C ARG A 38 6.99 1.47 -6.33
N ASP A 39 8.20 1.96 -6.58
CA ASP A 39 8.83 1.94 -7.90
C ASP A 39 9.13 0.52 -8.37
N LEU A 40 9.64 -0.35 -7.49
CA LEU A 40 9.89 -1.76 -7.82
C LEU A 40 8.60 -2.48 -8.25
N ARG A 41 7.52 -2.31 -7.48
CA ARG A 41 6.21 -2.92 -7.78
C ARG A 41 5.63 -2.40 -9.08
N ARG A 42 5.64 -1.08 -9.27
CA ARG A 42 5.20 -0.44 -10.51
C ARG A 42 6.00 -0.98 -11.71
N ALA A 43 7.32 -1.07 -11.61
CA ALA A 43 8.17 -1.56 -12.69
C ALA A 43 7.87 -3.04 -13.04
N LEU A 44 7.67 -3.90 -12.03
CA LEU A 44 7.35 -5.30 -12.24
C LEU A 44 5.97 -5.51 -12.86
N ALA A 45 4.96 -4.79 -12.40
CA ALA A 45 3.62 -4.84 -12.97
C ALA A 45 3.61 -4.34 -14.42
N ARG A 46 4.28 -3.20 -14.69
CA ARG A 46 4.40 -2.65 -16.05
C ARG A 46 5.12 -3.58 -17.02
N ALA A 47 6.11 -4.33 -16.54
CA ALA A 47 6.78 -5.35 -17.36
C ALA A 47 5.87 -6.52 -17.77
N ASN A 48 4.68 -6.63 -17.15
CA ASN A 48 3.67 -7.65 -17.42
C ASN A 48 2.34 -7.03 -17.89
N ASP A 49 2.34 -5.78 -18.37
CA ASP A 49 1.15 -5.06 -18.85
C ASP A 49 0.00 -4.95 -17.81
N ILE A 50 0.34 -4.95 -16.52
CA ILE A 50 -0.62 -4.79 -15.43
C ILE A 50 -0.69 -3.31 -15.03
N ALA A 51 -1.92 -2.77 -14.97
CA ALA A 51 -2.19 -1.43 -14.46
C ALA A 51 -1.96 -1.36 -12.93
N VAL A 52 -1.37 -0.26 -12.46
CA VAL A 52 -1.06 -0.04 -11.05
C VAL A 52 -1.46 1.36 -10.65
N GLU A 53 -2.33 1.43 -9.65
CA GLU A 53 -2.74 2.68 -9.01
C GLU A 53 -1.97 2.88 -7.69
N LEU A 54 -1.71 4.14 -7.33
CA LEU A 54 -1.15 4.51 -6.03
C LEU A 54 -2.13 5.42 -5.29
N HIS A 55 -2.72 4.90 -4.23
CA HIS A 55 -3.61 5.65 -3.35
C HIS A 55 -2.88 6.01 -2.07
N PHE A 56 -2.63 7.32 -1.86
CA PHE A 56 -2.04 7.82 -0.64
C PHE A 56 -3.08 8.56 0.20
N LEU A 57 -3.44 7.97 1.34
CA LEU A 57 -4.39 8.55 2.29
C LEU A 57 -3.63 9.46 3.28
N ASP A 58 -3.35 10.69 2.85
CA ASP A 58 -2.70 11.68 3.71
C ASP A 58 -3.71 12.24 4.71
N ALA A 59 -3.38 12.12 5.99
CA ALA A 59 -4.12 12.75 7.07
C ALA A 59 -3.11 13.33 8.08
N PRO A 60 -3.44 14.46 8.73
CA PRO A 60 -2.61 15.00 9.81
C PRO A 60 -2.34 13.95 10.89
N ILE A 61 -1.14 13.99 11.50
CA ILE A 61 -0.75 13.01 12.53
C ILE A 61 -1.69 13.07 13.74
N GLU A 62 -2.23 14.24 14.05
CA GLU A 62 -3.20 14.46 15.12
C GLU A 62 -4.49 13.69 14.85
N GLU A 63 -4.96 13.71 13.60
CA GLU A 63 -6.14 12.97 13.18
C GLU A 63 -5.89 11.46 13.20
N LEU A 64 -4.73 11.00 12.69
CA LEU A 64 -4.34 9.60 12.75
C LEU A 64 -4.28 9.10 14.21
N THR A 65 -3.70 9.90 15.09
CA THR A 65 -3.58 9.59 16.53
C THR A 65 -4.96 9.50 17.17
N ALA A 66 -5.86 10.45 16.89
CA ALA A 66 -7.22 10.45 17.42
C ALA A 66 -8.02 9.22 16.93
N ARG A 67 -7.92 8.88 15.63
CA ARG A 67 -8.55 7.69 15.05
C ARG A 67 -8.03 6.40 15.68
N MET A 68 -6.73 6.29 15.92
CA MET A 68 -6.14 5.12 16.59
C MET A 68 -6.55 5.02 18.06
N ALA A 69 -6.61 6.14 18.79
CA ALA A 69 -7.08 6.15 20.16
C ALA A 69 -8.55 5.69 20.27
N ALA A 70 -9.41 6.19 19.38
CA ALA A 70 -10.81 5.76 19.29
C ALA A 70 -10.95 4.27 18.95
N ARG A 71 -10.16 3.78 17.98
CA ARG A 71 -10.10 2.35 17.66
C ARG A 71 -9.72 1.53 18.88
N ASN A 72 -8.61 1.88 19.55
CA ASN A 72 -8.06 1.12 20.67
C ASN A 72 -9.05 0.99 21.83
N HIS A 73 -9.88 2.02 22.07
CA HIS A 73 -10.92 1.96 23.11
C HIS A 73 -11.96 0.86 22.81
N GLY A 74 -12.32 0.67 21.54
CA GLY A 74 -13.31 -0.31 21.12
C GLY A 74 -12.78 -1.73 20.89
N LEU A 75 -11.49 -2.00 21.14
CA LEU A 75 -10.90 -3.29 20.83
C LEU A 75 -11.25 -4.37 21.87
N PRO A 76 -11.48 -5.63 21.45
CA PRO A 76 -11.54 -6.76 22.35
C PRO A 76 -10.26 -6.91 23.17
N GLN A 77 -10.39 -7.43 24.40
CA GLN A 77 -9.23 -7.69 25.27
C GLN A 77 -8.20 -8.60 24.58
N GLY A 78 -6.93 -8.24 24.70
CA GLY A 78 -5.81 -8.98 24.08
C GLY A 78 -5.54 -8.59 22.63
N THR A 79 -6.34 -7.73 22.01
CA THR A 79 -6.01 -7.18 20.70
C THR A 79 -4.82 -6.21 20.80
N PRO A 80 -3.81 -6.29 19.91
CA PRO A 80 -2.71 -5.34 19.90
C PRO A 80 -3.20 -3.90 19.67
N CYS A 81 -2.78 -2.99 20.55
CA CYS A 81 -3.06 -1.56 20.42
C CYS A 81 -1.97 -0.85 19.62
N ILE A 82 -2.37 0.15 18.84
CA ILE A 82 -1.44 1.08 18.18
C ILE A 82 -1.45 2.38 18.97
N ASP A 83 -0.44 2.60 19.80
CA ASP A 83 -0.32 3.82 20.59
C ASP A 83 0.20 5.01 19.76
N ALA A 84 0.12 6.21 20.34
CA ALA A 84 0.56 7.45 19.69
C ALA A 84 2.06 7.44 19.35
N GLY A 85 2.88 6.76 20.15
CA GLY A 85 4.32 6.61 19.89
C GLY A 85 4.57 5.77 18.64
N LEU A 86 3.82 4.68 18.47
CA LEU A 86 3.87 3.88 17.25
C LEU A 86 3.36 4.68 16.05
N VAL A 87 2.26 5.44 16.18
CA VAL A 87 1.78 6.33 15.10
C VAL A 87 2.86 7.33 14.69
N ALA A 88 3.50 8.01 15.65
CA ALA A 88 4.56 8.98 15.36
C ALA A 88 5.79 8.34 14.71
N LEU A 89 6.25 7.20 15.24
CA LEU A 89 7.35 6.43 14.66
C LEU A 89 7.05 6.07 13.20
N ARG A 90 5.81 5.67 12.94
CA ARG A 90 5.39 5.25 11.61
C ARG A 90 5.26 6.45 10.65
N ASN A 91 4.64 7.53 11.09
CA ASN A 91 4.52 8.78 10.34
C ASN A 91 5.89 9.41 9.97
N GLY A 92 6.90 9.24 10.82
CA GLY A 92 8.26 9.71 10.52
C GLY A 92 9.03 8.82 9.54
N ARG A 93 8.60 7.57 9.33
CA ARG A 93 9.27 6.61 8.44
C ARG A 93 8.69 6.58 7.03
N ILE A 94 7.42 6.95 6.86
CA ILE A 94 6.80 6.93 5.53
C ILE A 94 7.40 8.02 4.64
N GLN A 95 7.83 7.63 3.45
CA GLN A 95 8.18 8.57 2.39
C GLN A 95 6.91 8.91 1.62
N ARG A 96 6.33 10.08 1.89
CA ARG A 96 5.13 10.56 1.19
C ARG A 96 5.39 10.66 -0.32
N PRO A 97 4.51 10.15 -1.19
CA PRO A 97 4.63 10.37 -2.61
C PRO A 97 4.39 11.84 -2.93
N ASP A 98 5.22 12.39 -3.81
CA ASP A 98 5.00 13.71 -4.40
C ASP A 98 4.16 13.59 -5.68
N ALA A 99 3.80 14.74 -6.27
CA ALA A 99 3.02 14.80 -7.49
C ALA A 99 3.72 14.07 -8.66
N ASP A 100 5.05 14.19 -8.75
CA ASP A 100 5.85 13.55 -9.80
C ASP A 100 5.78 12.02 -9.67
N GLN A 101 5.87 11.48 -8.46
CA GLN A 101 5.71 10.06 -8.23
C GLN A 101 4.30 9.59 -8.55
N LEU A 102 3.26 10.32 -8.11
CA LEU A 102 1.86 9.98 -8.37
C LEU A 102 1.58 9.91 -9.88
N ALA A 103 2.16 10.81 -10.68
CA ALA A 103 2.01 10.84 -12.13
C ALA A 103 2.62 9.61 -12.85
N LEU A 104 3.42 8.79 -12.16
CA LEU A 104 3.96 7.53 -12.73
C LEU A 104 2.94 6.38 -12.67
N PHE A 105 1.88 6.51 -11.88
CA PHE A 105 0.87 5.47 -11.67
C PHE A 105 -0.36 5.71 -12.56
N ASP A 106 -1.14 4.66 -12.77
CA ASP A 106 -2.39 4.74 -13.51
C ASP A 106 -3.44 5.54 -12.74
N ALA A 107 -4.34 6.19 -13.48
CA ALA A 107 -5.44 6.93 -12.90
C ALA A 107 -6.36 5.97 -12.11
N PRO A 108 -7.00 6.44 -11.02
CA PRO A 108 -7.95 5.65 -10.27
C PRO A 108 -9.01 5.06 -11.19
N SER A 109 -9.15 3.73 -11.19
CA SER A 109 -10.33 3.10 -11.79
C SER A 109 -11.55 3.51 -10.98
N GLU A 110 -12.65 3.83 -11.66
CA GLU A 110 -13.89 4.12 -10.94
C GLU A 110 -14.23 2.92 -10.06
N PRO A 111 -14.67 3.15 -8.80
CA PRO A 111 -15.06 2.05 -7.94
C PRO A 111 -16.14 1.26 -8.67
N SER A 112 -15.78 0.04 -9.08
CA SER A 112 -16.75 -0.90 -9.63
C SER A 112 -17.90 -1.00 -8.61
N ALA A 113 -19.14 -0.81 -9.09
CA ALA A 113 -20.35 -0.80 -8.28
C ALA A 113 -20.67 -2.21 -7.70
N ILE A 114 -19.71 -2.81 -7.01
CA ILE A 114 -19.85 -4.09 -6.33
C ILE A 114 -20.32 -3.76 -4.91
N GLY A 115 -21.63 -3.82 -4.69
CA GLY A 115 -22.22 -3.73 -3.36
C GLY A 115 -23.38 -2.75 -3.16
N ARG A 116 -24.28 -2.59 -4.15
CA ARG A 116 -25.68 -2.24 -3.87
C ARG A 116 -26.58 -3.40 -4.28
N GLY A 117 -26.61 -4.42 -3.43
CA GLY A 117 -27.52 -5.57 -3.49
C GLY A 117 -27.90 -5.95 -2.07
#